data_AF-A0A645FRV0-F1
#
_entry.id   AF-A0A645FRV0-F1
#
_cell.length_a   1.000
_cell.length_b   1.000
_cell.length_c   1.000
_cell.angle_alpha   90.00
_cell.angle_beta   90.00
_cell.angle_gamma   90.00
#
_symmetry.space_group_name_H-M   'P 1'
#
loop_
_entity.id
_entity.type
_entity.pdbx_description
1 polymer ?
#
loop_
_entity_poly.entity_id
_entity_poly.type
_entity_poly.pdbx_seq_one_letter_code
_entity_poly.pdbx_strand_id
1 'polypeptide(L)' 'MKLLEEGKFEYTKVGKHRRIKYEDVIDYKKKMKEEQKKRLIEMMHADEDLGRYDS' A
#
# COMPACT_ATOMS: atom_id res chain seq x y z
N MET A 1 13.32 -11.13 0.59
CA MET A 1 13.90 -9.92 -0.06
C MET A 1 13.10 -9.47 -1.29
N LYS A 2 11.76 -9.71 -1.34
CA LYS A 2 10.93 -9.47 -2.55
C LYS A 2 10.44 -8.02 -2.74
N LEU A 3 10.22 -7.25 -1.66
CA LEU A 3 9.69 -5.88 -1.75
C LEU A 3 10.69 -4.82 -2.28
N LEU A 4 11.97 -5.18 -2.40
CA LEU A 4 13.02 -4.28 -2.89
C LEU A 4 13.19 -4.33 -4.42
N GLU A 5 12.60 -5.31 -5.11
CA GLU A 5 12.69 -5.46 -6.56
C GLU A 5 11.53 -4.80 -7.32
N GLU A 6 10.45 -4.40 -6.63
CA GLU A 6 9.33 -3.68 -7.25
C GLU A 6 9.62 -2.19 -7.56
N GLY A 7 10.84 -1.69 -7.28
CA GLY A 7 11.24 -0.32 -7.64
C GLY A 7 10.53 0.80 -6.87
N LYS A 8 9.78 0.48 -5.80
CA LYS A 8 8.96 1.44 -5.05
C LYS A 8 9.72 2.25 -3.99
N PHE A 9 11.03 2.04 -3.85
CA PHE A 9 11.86 2.74 -2.87
C PHE A 9 13.25 3.06 -3.40
N GLU A 10 13.74 4.27 -3.11
CA GLU A 10 15.16 4.56 -3.20
C GLU A 10 15.89 3.83 -2.07
N TYR A 11 16.87 3.00 -2.41
CA TYR A 11 17.73 2.34 -1.45
C TYR A 11 19.17 2.73 -1.73
N THR A 12 19.93 3.03 -0.68
CA THR A 12 21.37 3.25 -0.82
C THR A 12 22.08 1.91 -0.60
N LYS A 13 22.78 1.43 -1.62
CA LYS A 13 23.61 0.23 -1.52
C LYS A 13 24.96 0.62 -0.92
N VAL A 14 25.23 0.18 0.30
CA VAL A 14 26.53 0.37 0.96
C VAL A 14 27.16 -1.01 1.15
N GLY A 15 28.09 -1.37 0.25
CA GLY A 15 28.73 -2.69 0.23
C GLY A 15 27.75 -3.83 -0.07
N LYS A 16 27.72 -4.87 0.79
CA LYS A 16 26.83 -6.04 0.66
C LYS A 16 25.39 -5.78 1.13
N HIS A 17 25.14 -4.76 1.95
CA HIS A 17 23.82 -4.50 2.53
C HIS A 17 23.11 -3.35 1.82
N ARG A 18 21.81 -3.53 1.57
CA ARG A 18 20.92 -2.46 1.11
C ARG A 18 20.35 -1.77 2.34
N ARG A 19 20.63 -0.47 2.51
CA ARG A 19 20.01 0.36 3.56
C ARG A 19 18.86 1.14 2.94
N ILE A 20 17.75 1.18 3.65
CA ILE A 20 16.59 2.01 3.34
C ILE A 20 16.37 2.90 4.56
N LYS A 21 15.96 4.15 4.37
CA LYS A 21 15.60 4.98 5.53
C LYS A 21 14.36 4.41 6.19
N TYR A 22 14.34 4.44 7.52
CA TYR A 22 13.20 3.95 8.28
C TYR A 22 11.92 4.74 7.94
N GLU A 23 12.05 6.04 7.73
CA GLU A 23 10.97 6.95 7.33
C GLU A 23 10.28 6.47 6.06
N ASP A 24 11.05 6.13 5.02
CA ASP A 24 10.50 5.64 3.76
C ASP A 24 9.64 4.38 3.97
N VAL A 25 10.12 3.44 4.80
CA VAL A 25 9.39 2.20 5.11
C VAL A 25 8.06 2.48 5.82
N ILE A 26 8.05 3.46 6.72
CA ILE A 26 6.84 3.86 7.44
C ILE A 26 5.85 4.56 6.51
N ASP A 27 6.32 5.48 5.68
CA ASP A 27 5.49 6.22 4.72
C ASP A 27 4.85 5.29 3.70
N TYR A 28 5.60 4.30 3.21
CA TYR A 28 5.04 3.30 2.31
C TYR A 28 3.98 2.43 2.98
N LYS A 29 4.22 1.98 4.21
CA LYS A 29 3.21 1.23 4.98
C LYS A 29 1.94 2.07 5.19
N LYS A 30 2.10 3.37 5.41
CA LYS A 30 0.97 4.30 5.56
C LYS A 30 0.18 4.42 4.25
N LYS A 31 0.85 4.70 3.13
CA LYS A 31 0.23 4.77 1.80
C LYS A 31 -0.51 3.48 1.45
N MET A 32 0.12 2.32 1.67
CA MET A 32 -0.52 1.03 1.44
C MET A 32 -1.82 0.85 2.24
N LYS A 33 -1.83 1.25 3.52
CA LYS A 33 -3.03 1.18 4.36
C LYS A 33 -4.12 2.14 3.90
N GLU A 34 -3.74 3.33 3.44
CA GLU A 34 -4.68 4.31 2.88
C GLU A 34 -5.32 3.79 1.59
N GLU A 35 -4.54 3.24 0.67
CA GLU A 35 -5.05 2.61 -0.55
C GLU A 35 -5.97 1.43 -0.25
N GLN A 36 -5.61 0.58 0.72
CA GLN A 36 -6.45 -0.54 1.13
C GLN A 36 -7.80 -0.07 1.69
N LYS A 37 -7.80 0.97 2.54
CA LYS A 37 -9.05 1.55 3.06
C LYS A 37 -9.89 2.15 1.95
N LYS A 38 -9.27 2.86 1.01
CA LYS A 38 -9.97 3.46 -0.13
C LYS A 38 -10.63 2.39 -0.98
N ARG A 39 -9.91 1.31 -1.30
CA ARG A 39 -10.44 0.14 -2.03
C ARG A 39 -11.63 -0.50 -1.31
N LEU A 40 -11.56 -0.61 0.02
CA LEU A 40 -12.65 -1.18 0.81
C LEU A 40 -13.90 -0.29 0.75
N ILE A 41 -13.73 1.03 0.87
CA ILE A 41 -14.82 2.00 0.73
C ILE A 41 -15.40 1.94 -0.69
N GLU A 42 -14.55 1.87 -1.73
CA GLU A 42 -15.00 1.69 -3.11
C GLU A 42 -15.81 0.40 -3.29
N MET A 43 -15.40 -0.71 -2.66
CA MET A 43 -16.16 -1.97 -2.67
C MET A 43 -17.49 -1.84 -1.94
N MET A 44 -17.54 -1.16 -0.79
CA MET A 44 -18.78 -0.93 -0.04
C MET A 44 -19.77 -0.07 -0.83
N HIS A 45 -19.30 1.01 -1.45
CA HIS A 45 -20.13 1.83 -2.34
C HIS A 45 -20.60 1.07 -3.56
N ALA A 46 -19.71 0.29 -4.20
CA ALA A 46 -20.11 -0.56 -5.32
C ALA A 46 -21.15 -1.62 -4.92
N ASP A 47 -21.06 -2.17 -3.71
CA ASP A 47 -22.03 -3.13 -3.16
C ASP A 47 -23.39 -2.47 -2.82
N GLU A 48 -23.38 -1.25 -2.28
CA GLU A 48 -24.59 -0.43 -2.07
C GLU A 48 -25.27 -0.07 -3.40
N ASP A 49 -24.50 0.39 -4.40
CA ASP A 49 -25.01 0.73 -5.73
C ASP A 49 -25.55 -0.51 -6.48
N LEU A 50 -25.06 -1.71 -6.14
CA LEU A 50 -25.55 -2.99 -6.67
C LEU A 50 -26.86 -3.48 -6.02
N GLY A 51 -27.47 -2.70 -5.12
CA GLY A 51 -28.89 -2.81 -4.78
C GLY A 51 -29.26 -3.98 -3.87
N ARG A 52 -28.66 -4.05 -2.68
CA ARG A 52 -28.99 -5.06 -1.65
C ARG A 52 -29.66 -4.48 -0.38
N TYR A 53 -30.35 -3.34 -0.49
CA TYR A 53 -31.25 -2.83 0.56
C TYR A 53 -32.53 -2.24 -0.04
N ASP A 54 -33.22 -3.02 -0.87
CA ASP A 54 -34.62 -2.76 -1.21
C ASP A 54 -35.44 -4.05 -0.97
N SER A 55 -35.60 -4.38 0.33
CA SER A 55 -36.59 -5.33 0.87
C SER A 55 -36.66 -5.22 2.40
#